data_AF-A0A117S2B3-F1
#
_entry.id   AF-A0A117S2B3-F1
#
_cell.length_a   1.000
_cell.length_b   1.000
_cell.length_c   1.000
_cell.angle_alpha   90.00
_cell.angle_beta   90.00
_cell.angle_gamma   90.00
#
_symmetry.space_group_name_H-M   'P 1'
#
loop_
_entity.id
_entity.type
_entity.pdbx_description
1 polymer ?
#
loop_
_entity_poly.entity_id
_entity_poly.type
_entity_poly.pdbx_seq_one_letter_code
_entity_poly.pdbx_strand_id
1 'polypeptide(L)'
;MLDAHTSLAEVRERLEELTGRPGGLAEVLDVGGLSFRTGIPADVVAVLLAGGTVPETSLSDRVRQRLDFVRETRRRPDGKRYALDELARIAGTSRQWLSEWRRSGLPSLEHADRIRRHFDLPAGFFTADETEALHTALQPVLQEYEAKADPLAPLRTPAFYRLARRAPHMSPRKLRALAEWAEMVTEQNPAGDDDF
;
A
#
# COMPACT_ATOMS: atom_id res chain seq x y z
N MET A 1 -19.03 -3.66 10.72
CA MET A 1 -18.00 -3.80 9.68
C MET A 1 -18.47 -2.95 8.52
N LEU A 2 -17.77 -1.86 8.21
CA LEU A 2 -18.04 -1.11 6.99
C LEU A 2 -17.80 -2.07 5.81
N ASP A 3 -18.70 -2.04 4.82
CA ASP A 3 -18.51 -2.75 3.56
C ASP A 3 -17.20 -2.26 2.91
N ALA A 4 -16.38 -3.18 2.39
CA ALA A 4 -15.13 -2.84 1.73
C ALA A 4 -15.37 -1.85 0.57
N HIS A 5 -16.54 -1.94 -0.09
CA HIS A 5 -16.95 -1.03 -1.15
C HIS A 5 -17.20 0.40 -0.65
N THR A 6 -17.85 0.55 0.50
CA THR A 6 -18.02 1.86 1.15
C THR A 6 -16.66 2.45 1.53
N SER A 7 -15.77 1.63 2.09
CA SER A 7 -14.44 2.07 2.50
C SER A 7 -13.59 2.51 1.30
N LEU A 8 -13.65 1.79 0.18
CA LEU A 8 -12.97 2.18 -1.05
C LEU A 8 -13.56 3.46 -1.65
N ALA A 9 -14.87 3.63 -1.63
CA ALA A 9 -15.53 4.83 -2.12
C ALA A 9 -15.12 6.08 -1.34
N GLU A 10 -15.07 5.99 -0.01
CA GLU A 10 -14.63 7.09 0.87
C GLU A 10 -13.17 7.50 0.59
N VAL A 11 -12.26 6.52 0.46
CA VAL A 11 -10.85 6.81 0.13
C VAL A 11 -10.71 7.43 -1.26
N ARG A 12 -11.51 6.98 -2.23
CA ARG A 12 -11.52 7.56 -3.58
C ARG A 12 -12.00 9.00 -3.57
N GLU A 13 -13.14 9.28 -2.95
CA GLU A 13 -13.68 10.64 -2.83
C GLU A 13 -12.64 11.58 -2.19
N ARG A 14 -11.99 11.13 -1.12
CA ARG A 14 -10.95 11.90 -0.46
C ARG A 14 -9.74 12.16 -1.36
N LEU A 15 -9.29 11.17 -2.13
CA LEU A 15 -8.21 11.34 -3.10
C LEU A 15 -8.62 12.27 -4.26
N GLU A 16 -9.87 12.22 -4.71
CA GLU A 16 -10.40 13.11 -5.76
C GLU A 16 -10.39 14.57 -5.29
N GLU A 17 -10.78 14.82 -4.04
CA GLU A 17 -10.67 16.14 -3.42
C GLU A 17 -9.22 16.64 -3.35
N LEU A 18 -8.31 15.80 -2.85
CA LEU A 18 -6.90 16.15 -2.65
C LEU A 18 -6.16 16.37 -3.98
N THR A 19 -6.55 15.65 -5.02
CA THR A 19 -5.96 15.76 -6.38
C THR A 19 -6.66 16.80 -7.24
N GLY A 20 -7.86 17.25 -6.85
CA GLY A 20 -8.71 18.13 -7.67
C GLY A 20 -9.20 17.48 -8.97
N ARG A 21 -9.33 16.14 -8.99
CA ARG A 21 -9.59 15.34 -10.19
C ARG A 21 -10.74 14.36 -9.98
N PRO A 22 -12.00 14.84 -9.95
CA PRO A 22 -13.17 13.97 -9.78
C PRO A 22 -13.27 12.96 -10.93
N GLY A 23 -13.38 11.67 -10.60
CA GLY A 23 -13.41 10.57 -11.57
C GLY A 23 -12.12 10.33 -12.36
N GLY A 24 -11.05 11.10 -12.10
CA GLY A 24 -9.81 11.10 -12.87
C GLY A 24 -8.62 10.44 -12.16
N LEU A 25 -8.84 9.70 -11.07
CA LEU A 25 -7.75 9.15 -10.24
C LEU A 25 -6.79 8.25 -11.03
N ALA A 26 -7.28 7.48 -12.01
CA ALA A 26 -6.44 6.60 -12.83
C ALA A 26 -5.42 7.37 -13.70
N GLU A 27 -5.63 8.67 -13.94
CA GLU A 27 -4.71 9.52 -14.70
C GLU A 27 -3.60 10.12 -13.82
N VAL A 28 -3.82 10.19 -12.52
CA VAL A 28 -2.94 10.86 -11.54
C VAL A 28 -2.17 9.86 -10.69
N LEU A 29 -2.77 8.70 -10.42
CA LEU A 29 -2.16 7.65 -9.61
C LEU A 29 -1.37 6.67 -10.47
N ASP A 30 -0.31 6.10 -9.88
CA ASP A 30 0.45 5.01 -10.51
C ASP A 30 -0.37 3.71 -10.50
N VAL A 31 -1.20 3.52 -11.52
CA VAL A 31 -2.00 2.30 -11.73
C VAL A 31 -1.10 1.06 -11.84
N GLY A 32 0.07 1.19 -12.46
CA GLY A 32 1.04 0.09 -12.59
C GLY A 32 1.60 -0.33 -11.24
N GLY A 33 1.98 0.63 -10.39
CA GLY A 33 2.41 0.39 -9.01
C GLY A 33 1.30 -0.18 -8.12
N LEU A 34 0.07 0.29 -8.27
CA LEU A 34 -1.09 -0.29 -7.56
C LEU A 34 -1.34 -1.74 -7.99
N SER A 35 -1.32 -2.03 -9.29
CA SER A 35 -1.40 -3.39 -9.82
C SER A 35 -0.27 -4.27 -9.27
N PHE A 36 0.97 -3.78 -9.27
CA PHE A 36 2.13 -4.51 -8.76
C PHE A 36 2.04 -4.86 -7.26
N ARG A 37 1.48 -3.95 -6.45
CA ARG A 37 1.30 -4.14 -4.99
C ARG A 37 0.15 -5.08 -4.64
N THR A 38 -0.93 -5.04 -5.41
CA THR A 38 -2.18 -5.77 -5.13
C THR A 38 -2.29 -7.11 -5.84
N GLY A 39 -1.56 -7.30 -6.94
CA GLY A 39 -1.72 -8.44 -7.83
C GLY A 39 -2.98 -8.39 -8.71
N ILE A 40 -3.70 -7.27 -8.68
CA ILE A 40 -4.89 -7.02 -9.50
C ILE A 40 -4.45 -6.51 -10.88
N PRO A 41 -5.04 -6.97 -11.99
CA PRO A 41 -4.76 -6.43 -13.32
C PRO A 41 -4.95 -4.91 -13.39
N ALA A 42 -4.10 -4.22 -14.15
CA ALA A 42 -4.11 -2.75 -14.24
C ALA A 42 -5.43 -2.18 -14.78
N ASP A 43 -6.09 -2.88 -15.71
CA ASP A 43 -7.41 -2.53 -16.24
C ASP A 43 -8.50 -2.63 -15.16
N VAL A 44 -8.47 -3.68 -14.33
CA VAL A 44 -9.36 -3.86 -13.18
C VAL A 44 -9.13 -2.75 -12.14
N VAL A 45 -7.87 -2.42 -11.84
CA VAL A 45 -7.54 -1.28 -10.95
C VAL A 45 -8.10 0.02 -11.50
N ALA A 46 -7.93 0.30 -12.79
CA ALA A 46 -8.45 1.51 -13.42
C ALA A 46 -9.98 1.61 -13.34
N VAL A 47 -10.70 0.50 -13.57
CA VAL A 47 -12.17 0.44 -13.43
C VAL A 47 -12.59 0.75 -11.99
N LEU A 48 -11.93 0.14 -11.00
CA LEU A 48 -12.24 0.36 -9.59
C LEU A 48 -11.94 1.79 -9.14
N LEU A 49 -10.83 2.39 -9.62
CA LEU A 49 -10.49 3.78 -9.35
C LEU A 49 -11.52 4.75 -9.94
N ALA A 50 -12.10 4.43 -11.10
CA ALA A 50 -13.20 5.18 -11.71
C ALA A 50 -14.55 4.99 -10.98
N GLY A 51 -14.61 4.14 -9.96
CA GLY A 51 -15.83 3.82 -9.22
C GLY A 51 -16.74 2.81 -9.91
N GLY A 52 -16.22 2.13 -10.94
CA GLY A 52 -16.90 0.99 -11.53
C GLY A 52 -16.88 -0.22 -10.60
N THR A 53 -17.74 -1.19 -10.91
CA THR A 53 -17.74 -2.50 -10.27
C THR A 53 -17.11 -3.53 -11.20
N VAL A 54 -16.48 -4.54 -10.62
CA VAL A 54 -15.95 -5.68 -11.36
C VAL A 54 -16.66 -6.95 -10.91
N PRO A 55 -16.83 -7.94 -11.81
CA PRO A 55 -17.42 -9.21 -11.43
C PRO A 55 -16.65 -9.87 -10.29
N GLU A 56 -17.38 -10.42 -9.32
CA GLU A 56 -16.76 -11.13 -8.21
C GLU A 56 -16.00 -12.34 -8.73
N THR A 57 -14.70 -12.39 -8.44
CA THR A 57 -13.85 -13.53 -8.80
C THR A 57 -13.82 -14.52 -7.65
N SER A 58 -13.99 -15.81 -7.95
CA SER A 58 -13.91 -16.84 -6.92
C SER A 58 -12.55 -16.78 -6.21
N LEU A 59 -12.50 -17.08 -4.91
CA LEU A 59 -11.25 -17.10 -4.15
C LEU A 59 -10.18 -17.94 -4.86
N SER A 60 -10.57 -19.12 -5.35
CA SER A 60 -9.66 -20.03 -6.06
C SER A 60 -9.04 -19.40 -7.31
N ASP A 61 -9.83 -18.66 -8.10
CA ASP A 61 -9.34 -18.03 -9.32
C ASP A 61 -8.48 -16.80 -9.03
N ARG A 62 -8.87 -16.01 -8.02
CA ARG A 62 -8.09 -14.88 -7.52
C ARG A 62 -6.71 -15.32 -7.05
N VAL A 63 -6.64 -16.39 -6.26
CA VAL A 63 -5.36 -16.92 -5.77
C VAL A 63 -4.48 -17.37 -6.95
N ARG A 64 -5.04 -18.08 -7.94
CA ARG A 64 -4.29 -18.50 -9.14
C ARG A 64 -3.77 -17.31 -9.92
N GLN A 65 -4.63 -16.34 -10.19
CA GLN A 65 -4.28 -15.11 -10.89
C GLN A 65 -3.15 -14.36 -10.19
N ARG A 66 -3.25 -14.17 -8.87
CA ARG A 66 -2.24 -13.44 -8.10
C ARG A 66 -0.91 -14.20 -7.99
N LEU A 67 -0.93 -15.53 -7.94
CA LEU A 67 0.29 -16.35 -8.01
C LEU A 67 0.97 -16.20 -9.37
N ASP A 68 0.19 -16.26 -10.45
CA ASP A 68 0.71 -16.09 -11.81
C ASP A 68 1.26 -14.68 -12.01
N PHE A 69 0.57 -13.67 -11.48
CA PHE A 69 1.02 -12.29 -11.45
C PHE A 69 2.36 -12.14 -10.69
N VAL A 70 2.51 -12.75 -9.51
CA VAL A 70 3.80 -12.74 -8.78
C VAL A 70 4.92 -13.33 -9.62
N ARG A 71 4.69 -14.47 -10.28
CA ARG A 71 5.69 -15.10 -11.16
C ARG A 71 6.02 -14.21 -12.37
N GLU A 72 5.04 -13.49 -12.88
CA GLU A 72 5.18 -12.62 -14.05
C GLU A 72 5.73 -11.24 -13.74
N THR A 73 5.67 -10.76 -12.51
CA THR A 73 6.13 -9.42 -12.13
C THR A 73 7.36 -9.44 -11.22
N ARG A 74 7.47 -10.41 -10.31
CA ARG A 74 8.62 -10.54 -9.42
C ARG A 74 9.75 -11.25 -10.16
N ARG A 75 10.89 -10.59 -10.22
CA ARG A 75 12.11 -11.11 -10.86
C ARG A 75 13.12 -11.48 -9.80
N ARG A 76 13.95 -12.45 -10.15
CA ARG A 76 15.14 -12.77 -9.39
C ARG A 76 16.13 -11.59 -9.44
N PRO A 77 17.12 -11.55 -8.54
CA PRO A 77 18.18 -10.52 -8.57
C PRO A 77 18.95 -10.46 -9.91
N ASP A 78 19.00 -11.58 -10.65
CA ASP A 78 19.60 -11.67 -11.99
C ASP A 78 18.66 -11.23 -13.13
N GLY A 79 17.49 -10.68 -12.80
CA GLY A 79 16.48 -10.21 -13.75
C GLY A 79 15.65 -11.33 -14.41
N LYS A 80 15.90 -12.60 -14.09
CA LYS A 80 15.15 -13.73 -14.68
C LYS A 80 13.85 -14.00 -13.93
N ARG A 81 12.93 -14.71 -14.58
CA ARG A 81 11.69 -15.21 -13.96
C ARG A 81 12.03 -16.35 -13.00
N TYR A 82 11.30 -16.41 -11.88
CA TYR A 82 11.37 -17.56 -10.99
C TYR A 82 10.82 -18.81 -11.70
N ALA A 83 11.60 -19.88 -11.66
CA ALA A 83 11.14 -21.19 -12.10
C ALA A 83 10.15 -21.79 -11.09
N LEU A 84 9.31 -22.73 -11.53
CA LEU A 84 8.29 -23.32 -10.66
C LEU A 84 8.91 -24.09 -9.48
N ASP A 85 10.05 -24.75 -9.68
CA ASP A 85 10.80 -25.42 -8.63
C ASP A 85 11.41 -24.44 -7.60
N GLU A 86 11.72 -23.21 -8.01
CA GLU A 86 12.19 -22.16 -7.09
C GLU A 86 11.05 -21.67 -6.21
N LEU A 87 9.90 -21.38 -6.81
CA LEU A 87 8.69 -21.01 -6.06
C LEU A 87 8.26 -22.14 -5.12
N ALA A 88 8.41 -23.41 -5.52
CA ALA A 88 8.12 -24.55 -4.66
C ALA A 88 9.02 -24.55 -3.42
N ARG A 89 10.33 -24.31 -3.62
CA ARG A 89 11.30 -24.23 -2.53
C ARG A 89 11.01 -23.07 -1.58
N ILE A 90 10.67 -21.89 -2.11
CA ILE A 90 10.25 -20.73 -1.30
C ILE A 90 9.01 -21.07 -0.46
N ALA A 91 8.02 -21.73 -1.08
CA ALA A 91 6.80 -22.17 -0.40
C ALA A 91 7.03 -23.34 0.57
N GLY A 92 8.23 -23.95 0.60
CA GLY A 92 8.53 -25.11 1.45
C GLY A 92 7.89 -26.41 0.99
N THR A 93 7.62 -26.57 -0.31
CA THR A 93 6.81 -27.66 -0.85
C THR A 93 7.41 -28.25 -2.14
N SER A 94 6.77 -29.28 -2.70
CA SER A 94 7.19 -29.93 -3.93
C SER A 94 6.68 -29.20 -5.17
N ARG A 95 7.32 -29.42 -6.33
CA ARG A 95 6.87 -28.89 -7.63
C ARG A 95 5.43 -29.33 -7.97
N GLN A 96 5.05 -30.54 -7.54
CA GLN A 96 3.73 -31.10 -7.78
C GLN A 96 2.63 -30.30 -7.06
N TRP A 97 2.92 -29.74 -5.89
CA TRP A 97 2.00 -28.87 -5.16
C TRP A 97 1.72 -27.56 -5.90
N LEU A 98 2.69 -26.95 -6.59
CA LEU A 98 2.43 -25.75 -7.40
C LEU A 98 1.56 -26.06 -8.63
N SER A 99 1.73 -27.24 -9.22
CA SER A 99 0.84 -27.71 -10.28
C SER A 99 -0.57 -27.98 -9.76
N GLU A 100 -0.70 -28.55 -8.56
CA GLU A 100 -1.99 -28.72 -7.90
C GLU A 100 -2.61 -27.40 -7.52
N TRP A 101 -1.85 -26.44 -7.03
CA TRP A 101 -2.36 -25.13 -6.66
C TRP A 101 -2.90 -24.35 -7.86
N ARG A 102 -2.23 -24.46 -9.02
CA ARG A 102 -2.78 -23.97 -10.30
C ARG A 102 -4.07 -24.68 -10.72
N ARG A 103 -4.30 -25.92 -10.28
CA ARG A 103 -5.49 -26.74 -10.62
C ARG A 103 -6.62 -26.62 -9.61
N SER A 104 -6.33 -26.48 -8.31
CA SER A 104 -7.29 -26.45 -7.21
C SER A 104 -7.60 -25.03 -6.75
N GLY A 105 -6.63 -24.11 -6.85
CA GLY A 105 -6.77 -22.70 -6.45
C GLY A 105 -6.76 -22.46 -4.94
N LEU A 106 -6.58 -23.50 -4.12
CA LEU A 106 -6.61 -23.40 -2.65
C LEU A 106 -5.27 -23.90 -2.08
N PRO A 107 -4.33 -23.01 -1.74
CA PRO A 107 -3.09 -23.39 -1.07
C PRO A 107 -3.36 -23.70 0.40
N SER A 108 -2.46 -24.47 1.01
CA SER A 108 -2.31 -24.39 2.46
C SER A 108 -1.95 -22.94 2.82
N LEU A 109 -2.63 -22.38 3.84
CA LEU A 109 -2.36 -21.03 4.34
C LEU A 109 -0.88 -20.82 4.69
N GLU A 110 -0.21 -21.87 5.19
CA GLU A 110 1.20 -21.83 5.53
C GLU A 110 2.09 -21.56 4.30
N HIS A 111 1.84 -22.24 3.19
CA HIS A 111 2.65 -22.08 1.99
C HIS A 111 2.40 -20.73 1.31
N ALA A 112 1.14 -20.27 1.31
CA ALA A 112 0.78 -18.93 0.83
C ALA A 112 1.49 -17.85 1.66
N ASP A 113 1.55 -18.01 2.98
CA ASP A 113 2.23 -17.07 3.87
C ASP A 113 3.75 -17.06 3.66
N ARG A 114 4.38 -18.21 3.40
CA ARG A 114 5.82 -18.26 3.06
C ARG A 114 6.15 -17.48 1.79
N ILE A 115 5.35 -17.65 0.72
CA ILE A 115 5.51 -16.85 -0.51
C ILE A 115 5.28 -15.37 -0.22
N ARG A 116 4.23 -15.05 0.54
CA ARG A 116 3.91 -13.67 0.93
C ARG A 116 5.10 -12.98 1.60
N ARG A 117 5.69 -13.61 2.62
CA ARG A 117 6.86 -13.08 3.34
C ARG A 117 8.09 -12.95 2.45
N HIS A 118 8.34 -13.93 1.58
CA HIS A 118 9.51 -13.88 0.70
C HIS A 118 9.49 -12.70 -0.28
N PHE A 119 8.30 -12.33 -0.78
CA PHE A 119 8.13 -11.22 -1.72
C PHE A 119 7.63 -9.92 -1.08
N ASP A 120 7.62 -9.88 0.26
CA ASP A 120 7.16 -8.76 1.07
C ASP A 120 5.76 -8.26 0.67
N LEU A 121 4.85 -9.22 0.49
CA LEU A 121 3.47 -8.97 0.04
C LEU A 121 2.57 -8.65 1.24
N PRO A 122 1.54 -7.80 1.05
CA PRO A 122 0.61 -7.43 2.11
C PRO A 122 -0.14 -8.65 2.67
N ALA A 123 -0.56 -8.54 3.93
CA ALA A 123 -1.46 -9.51 4.53
C ALA A 123 -2.74 -9.60 3.68
N GLY A 124 -3.20 -10.82 3.41
CA GLY A 124 -4.36 -11.04 2.54
C GLY A 124 -4.08 -10.90 1.04
N PHE A 125 -2.82 -10.75 0.59
CA PHE A 125 -2.50 -10.67 -0.85
C PHE A 125 -3.12 -11.79 -1.67
N PHE A 126 -3.34 -13.00 -1.15
CA PHE A 126 -4.01 -14.06 -1.91
C PHE A 126 -5.53 -14.14 -1.72
N THR A 127 -6.04 -13.60 -0.61
CA THR A 127 -7.41 -13.87 -0.16
C THR A 127 -8.34 -12.66 -0.26
N ALA A 128 -7.83 -11.47 0.02
CA ALA A 128 -8.58 -10.21 0.03
C ALA A 128 -9.23 -9.98 -1.34
N ASP A 129 -10.45 -9.46 -1.37
CA ASP A 129 -11.08 -9.11 -2.64
C ASP A 129 -10.41 -7.95 -3.38
N GLU A 130 -10.83 -7.74 -4.63
CA GLU A 130 -10.25 -6.70 -5.48
C GLU A 130 -10.43 -5.31 -4.84
N THR A 131 -11.57 -5.08 -4.18
CA THR A 131 -11.91 -3.83 -3.48
C THR A 131 -11.10 -3.66 -2.20
N GLU A 132 -11.02 -4.69 -1.35
CA GLU A 132 -10.26 -4.73 -0.10
C GLU A 132 -8.76 -4.55 -0.33
N ALA A 133 -8.21 -5.28 -1.32
CA ALA A 133 -6.79 -5.20 -1.65
C ALA A 133 -6.44 -3.82 -2.22
N LEU A 134 -7.28 -3.24 -3.08
CA LEU A 134 -7.06 -1.90 -3.59
C LEU A 134 -7.21 -0.83 -2.51
N HIS A 135 -8.24 -0.92 -1.65
CA HIS A 135 -8.42 -0.02 -0.52
C HIS A 135 -7.16 0.01 0.37
N THR A 136 -6.64 -1.17 0.73
CA THR A 136 -5.42 -1.28 1.55
C THR A 136 -4.20 -0.67 0.84
N ALA A 137 -4.05 -0.89 -0.47
CA ALA A 137 -2.94 -0.34 -1.24
C ALA A 137 -3.03 1.19 -1.47
N LEU A 138 -4.23 1.76 -1.39
CA LEU A 138 -4.45 3.20 -1.49
C LEU A 138 -4.18 3.95 -0.18
N GLN A 139 -4.22 3.29 0.98
CA GLN A 139 -3.99 3.97 2.27
C GLN A 139 -2.65 4.74 2.34
N PRO A 140 -1.50 4.16 1.95
CA PRO A 140 -0.24 4.93 1.94
C PRO A 140 -0.25 6.08 0.93
N VAL A 141 -0.95 5.91 -0.20
CA VAL A 141 -1.07 6.96 -1.22
C VAL A 141 -1.90 8.12 -0.68
N LEU A 142 -3.03 7.82 -0.03
CA LEU A 142 -3.86 8.81 0.64
C LEU A 142 -3.05 9.60 1.67
N GLN A 143 -2.31 8.92 2.54
CA GLN A 143 -1.46 9.57 3.54
C GLN A 143 -0.42 10.51 2.91
N GLU A 144 0.18 10.12 1.79
CA GLU A 144 1.12 10.97 1.06
C GLU A 144 0.45 12.26 0.53
N TYR A 145 -0.75 12.15 -0.05
CA TYR A 145 -1.49 13.32 -0.53
C TYR A 145 -2.00 14.20 0.62
N GLU A 146 -2.43 13.62 1.73
CA GLU A 146 -2.83 14.36 2.92
C GLU A 146 -1.66 15.14 3.52
N ALA A 147 -0.48 14.51 3.62
CA ALA A 147 0.74 15.16 4.08
C ALA A 147 1.17 16.32 3.16
N LYS A 148 0.97 16.18 1.83
CA LYS A 148 1.22 17.27 0.88
C LYS A 148 0.22 18.41 1.02
N ALA A 149 -1.04 18.11 1.29
CA ALA A 149 -2.10 19.10 1.41
C ALA A 149 -2.06 19.88 2.74
N ASP A 150 -1.73 19.22 3.86
CA ASP A 150 -1.49 19.87 5.16
C ASP A 150 -0.18 19.35 5.79
N PRO A 151 0.97 19.92 5.40
CA PRO A 151 2.27 19.53 5.95
C PRO A 151 2.40 19.72 7.47
N LEU A 152 1.54 20.56 8.05
CA LEU A 152 1.53 20.85 9.48
C LEU A 152 0.57 19.94 10.26
N ALA A 153 -0.25 19.12 9.59
CA ALA A 153 -1.18 18.21 10.26
C ALA A 153 -0.50 17.30 11.31
N PRO A 154 0.66 16.67 11.03
CA PRO A 154 1.37 15.86 12.03
C PRO A 154 1.85 16.67 13.23
N LEU A 155 2.09 17.98 13.05
CA LEU A 155 2.54 18.89 14.10
C LEU A 155 1.40 19.34 15.00
N ARG A 156 0.12 19.08 14.68
CA ARG A 156 -1.05 19.46 15.50
C ARG A 156 -1.22 18.57 16.73
N THR A 157 -0.14 18.39 17.49
CA THR A 157 -0.13 17.65 18.75
C THR A 157 -0.44 18.57 19.94
N PRO A 158 -0.99 18.05 21.06
CA PRO A 158 -1.20 18.85 22.26
C PRO A 158 0.06 19.54 22.79
N ALA A 159 1.24 18.95 22.57
CA ALA A 159 2.53 19.54 22.94
C ALA A 159 2.87 20.77 22.09
N PHE A 160 2.69 20.66 20.77
CA PHE A 160 2.89 21.78 19.84
C PHE A 160 1.92 22.92 20.13
N TYR A 161 0.64 22.63 20.41
CA TYR A 161 -0.31 23.67 20.81
C TYR A 161 0.07 24.36 22.14
N ARG A 162 0.62 23.63 23.11
CA ARG A 162 1.15 24.23 24.35
C ARG A 162 2.34 25.15 24.09
N LEU A 163 3.23 24.77 23.17
CA LEU A 163 4.36 25.60 22.73
C LEU A 163 3.86 26.85 21.99
N ALA A 164 2.96 26.68 21.02
CA ALA A 164 2.35 27.77 20.26
C ALA A 164 1.62 28.77 21.18
N ARG A 165 0.90 28.30 22.21
CA ARG A 165 0.23 29.16 23.19
C ARG A 165 1.20 29.98 24.05
N ARG A 166 2.44 29.51 24.23
CA ARG A 166 3.48 30.24 24.97
C ARG A 166 4.27 31.20 24.08
N ALA A 167 4.27 30.98 22.76
CA ALA A 167 5.05 31.76 21.81
C ALA A 167 4.81 33.28 21.88
N PRO A 168 3.57 33.81 22.06
CA PRO A 168 3.32 35.25 22.19
C PRO A 168 3.98 35.89 23.42
N HIS A 169 4.32 35.10 24.43
CA HIS A 169 4.96 35.57 25.66
C HIS A 169 6.49 35.38 25.65
N MET A 170 7.05 34.88 24.55
CA MET A 170 8.49 34.72 24.38
C MET A 170 9.09 35.94 23.70
N SER A 171 10.35 36.26 24.04
CA SER A 171 11.06 37.32 23.32
C SER A 171 11.38 36.88 21.88
N PRO A 172 11.46 37.81 20.91
CA PRO A 172 11.78 37.49 19.52
C PRO A 172 13.10 36.71 19.34
N ARG A 173 14.06 36.90 20.24
CA ARG A 173 15.33 36.15 20.28
C ARG A 173 15.13 34.70 20.70
N LYS A 174 14.25 34.43 21.67
CA LYS A 174 13.90 33.07 22.09
C LYS A 174 13.12 32.33 21.03
N LEU A 175 12.21 33.00 20.33
CA LEU A 175 11.48 32.40 19.20
C LEU A 175 12.42 32.01 18.07
N ARG A 176 13.40 32.87 17.73
CA ARG A 176 14.43 32.57 16.73
C ARG A 176 15.28 31.36 17.13
N ALA A 177 15.78 31.32 18.36
CA ALA A 177 16.56 30.19 18.85
C ALA A 177 15.74 28.88 18.86
N LEU A 178 14.43 28.95 19.11
CA LEU A 178 13.55 27.78 19.10
C LEU A 178 13.25 27.30 17.67
N ALA A 179 13.16 28.23 16.71
CA ALA A 179 13.06 27.90 15.29
C ALA A 179 14.35 27.29 14.75
N GLU A 180 15.51 27.88 15.04
CA GLU A 180 16.84 27.34 14.69
C GLU A 180 17.06 25.96 15.31
N TRP A 181 16.60 25.74 16.55
CA TRP A 181 16.65 24.42 17.19
C TRP A 181 15.73 23.41 16.53
N ALA A 182 14.52 23.83 16.13
CA ALA A 182 13.60 22.96 15.40
C ALA A 182 14.17 22.57 14.03
N GLU A 183 14.74 23.52 13.29
CA GLU A 183 15.42 23.30 12.01
C GLU A 183 16.57 22.30 12.17
N MET A 184 17.44 22.50 13.17
CA MET A 184 18.55 21.60 13.49
C MET A 184 18.07 20.18 13.80
N VAL A 185 16.99 20.02 14.56
CA VAL A 185 16.43 18.70 14.90
C VAL A 185 15.80 18.03 13.66
N THR A 186 15.16 18.78 12.78
CA THR A 186 14.60 18.24 11.54
C THR A 186 15.67 17.90 10.50
N GLU A 187 16.77 18.67 10.43
CA GLU A 187 17.90 18.42 9.53
C GLU A 187 18.84 17.31 10.01
N GLN A 188 18.84 17.01 11.31
CA GLN A 188 19.56 15.84 11.87
C GLN A 188 18.77 14.53 11.71
N ASN A 189 17.49 14.58 11.33
CA ASN A 189 16.65 13.41 11.12
C ASN A 189 16.24 13.13 9.65
N PRO A 190 17.15 13.14 8.64
CA PRO A 190 16.81 12.69 7.28
C PRO A 190 17.13 11.20 7.05
N ALA A 191 17.71 10.47 8.01
CA ALA A 191 17.91 9.02 7.94
C ALA A 191 18.25 8.43 9.33
N GLY A 192 17.40 7.53 9.84
CA GLY A 192 17.75 6.63 10.95
C GLY A 192 16.76 6.62 12.13
N ASP A 193 15.75 5.75 12.07
CA ASP A 193 15.62 4.60 12.97
C ASP A 193 14.21 3.98 12.83
N ASP A 194 14.07 3.11 11.84
CA ASP A 194 13.26 1.90 11.98
C ASP A 194 14.06 0.96 12.91
N ASP A 195 13.84 1.09 14.21
CA ASP A 195 14.08 0.01 15.16
C ASP A 195 13.18 0.28 16.37
N PHE A 196 12.11 -0.50 16.51
CA PHE A 196 11.62 -1.19 17.73
C PHE A 196 10.31 -1.93 17.44
#